data_AF-A0A942SY78-F1
#
_entry.id   AF-A0A942SY78-F1
#
_cell.length_a   1.000
_cell.length_b   1.000
_cell.length_c   1.000
_cell.angle_alpha   90.00
_cell.angle_beta   90.00
_cell.angle_gamma   90.00
#
_symmetry.space_group_name_H-M   'P 1'
#
loop_
_entity.id
_entity.type
_entity.pdbx_description
1 polymer ?
#
loop_
_entity_poly.entity_id
_entity_poly.type
_entity_poly.pdbx_seq_one_letter_code
_entity_poly.pdbx_strand_id
1 'polypeptide(L)'
;MSQQFVFWKTDRQLDARAVYEALMDGQSVPGLEVLDTDAGERAIIAAFPDWAVELTRAAGGEQTALEAPDQHRAVMVDYLPQAVTASCYGMGPDDWNRVISAFVDLGWPLYDPQIDARFDEY
;
A
#
# COMPACT_ATOMS: atom_id res chain seq x y z
N MET A 1 7.87 -15.24 -5.21
CA MET A 1 6.52 -15.11 -4.61
C MET A 1 6.33 -13.63 -4.33
N SER A 2 5.19 -13.07 -4.68
CA SER A 2 4.85 -11.67 -4.41
C SER A 2 3.71 -11.61 -3.40
N GLN A 3 3.81 -10.70 -2.44
CA GLN A 3 2.79 -10.43 -1.43
C GLN A 3 2.16 -9.07 -1.74
N GLN A 4 0.83 -8.96 -1.66
CA GLN A 4 0.12 -7.70 -1.92
C GLN A 4 -0.58 -7.21 -0.65
N PHE A 5 -0.52 -5.91 -0.39
CA PHE A 5 -1.22 -5.28 0.71
C PHE A 5 -2.00 -4.08 0.19
N VAL A 6 -3.26 -3.97 0.59
CA VAL A 6 -4.13 -2.88 0.13
C VAL A 6 -4.60 -2.07 1.34
N PHE A 7 -4.53 -0.75 1.23
CA PHE A 7 -4.79 0.16 2.33
C PHE A 7 -5.89 1.14 1.93
N TRP A 8 -6.92 1.26 2.77
CA TRP A 8 -7.98 2.25 2.60
C TRP A 8 -8.63 2.63 3.92
N LYS A 9 -9.19 3.83 3.94
CA LYS A 9 -9.89 4.42 5.08
C LYS A 9 -11.40 4.47 4.86
N THR A 10 -12.15 4.16 5.90
CA THR A 10 -13.61 4.33 5.93
C THR A 10 -14.08 4.47 7.38
N ASP A 11 -15.15 5.24 7.59
CA ASP A 11 -15.88 5.33 8.86
C ASP A 11 -17.10 4.39 8.89
N ARG A 12 -17.28 3.58 7.84
CA ARG A 12 -18.45 2.69 7.67
C ARG A 12 -18.04 1.23 7.77
N GLN A 13 -18.99 0.44 8.25
CA GLN A 13 -18.89 -1.01 8.13
C GLN A 13 -19.22 -1.42 6.69
N LEU A 14 -18.19 -1.73 5.91
CA LEU A 14 -18.29 -2.20 4.53
C LEU A 14 -17.81 -3.64 4.43
N ASP A 15 -18.30 -4.38 3.44
CA ASP A 15 -17.75 -5.68 3.09
C ASP A 15 -16.35 -5.50 2.49
N ALA A 16 -15.31 -5.89 3.23
CA ALA A 16 -13.93 -5.60 2.85
C ALA A 16 -13.52 -6.25 1.51
N ARG A 17 -14.06 -7.44 1.22
CA ARG A 17 -13.80 -8.13 -0.03
C ARG A 17 -14.44 -7.41 -1.21
N ALA A 18 -15.70 -7.02 -1.09
CA ALA A 18 -16.39 -6.28 -2.13
C ALA A 18 -15.73 -4.91 -2.39
N VAL A 19 -15.24 -4.26 -1.34
CA VAL A 19 -14.44 -3.02 -1.46
C VAL A 19 -13.16 -3.29 -2.25
N TYR A 20 -12.40 -4.33 -1.88
CA TYR A 20 -11.18 -4.70 -2.60
C TYR A 20 -11.43 -4.98 -4.08
N GLU A 21 -12.42 -5.82 -4.40
CA GLU A 21 -12.77 -6.17 -5.79
C GLU A 21 -13.10 -4.91 -6.62
N ALA A 22 -13.91 -4.01 -6.07
CA ALA A 22 -14.26 -2.74 -6.73
C ALA A 22 -13.03 -1.82 -6.95
N LEU A 23 -12.14 -1.73 -5.95
CA LEU A 23 -10.91 -0.95 -6.06
C LEU A 23 -9.95 -1.51 -7.13
N MET A 24 -9.83 -2.84 -7.23
CA MET A 24 -9.00 -3.49 -8.26
C MET A 24 -9.57 -3.31 -9.67
N ASP A 25 -10.89 -3.18 -9.80
CA ASP A 25 -11.56 -2.84 -11.06
C ASP A 25 -11.51 -1.32 -11.39
N GLY A 26 -10.81 -0.53 -10.57
CA GLY A 26 -10.68 0.92 -10.73
C GLY A 26 -11.96 1.70 -10.44
N GLN A 27 -12.92 1.08 -9.74
CA GLN A 27 -14.18 1.71 -9.37
C GLN A 27 -14.03 2.54 -8.09
N SER A 28 -14.73 3.68 -8.03
CA SER A 28 -14.87 4.43 -6.78
C SER A 28 -15.89 3.76 -5.87
N VAL A 29 -15.57 3.66 -4.58
CA VAL A 29 -16.42 3.02 -3.58
C VAL A 29 -17.00 4.09 -2.65
N PRO A 30 -18.34 4.23 -2.60
CA PRO A 30 -18.99 5.16 -1.68
C PRO A 30 -18.70 4.81 -0.20
N GLY A 31 -18.27 5.81 0.57
CA GLY A 31 -17.91 5.63 1.97
C GLY A 31 -16.42 5.42 2.24
N LEU A 32 -15.59 5.29 1.20
CA LEU A 32 -14.14 5.41 1.35
C LEU A 32 -13.70 6.87 1.34
N GLU A 33 -12.79 7.21 2.24
CA GLU A 33 -12.14 8.52 2.26
C GLU A 33 -11.12 8.67 1.12
N VAL A 34 -10.87 9.92 0.73
CA VAL A 34 -9.75 10.24 -0.17
C VAL A 34 -8.45 10.26 0.64
N LEU A 35 -7.43 9.55 0.17
CA LEU A 35 -6.14 9.45 0.84
C LEU A 35 -5.20 10.58 0.41
N ASP A 36 -4.38 11.05 1.35
CA ASP A 36 -3.22 11.90 1.04
C ASP A 36 -2.10 11.04 0.47
N THR A 37 -2.18 10.76 -0.83
CA THR A 37 -1.20 9.92 -1.53
C THR A 37 0.24 10.44 -1.45
N ASP A 38 0.43 11.76 -1.29
CA ASP A 38 1.77 12.34 -1.11
C ASP A 38 2.34 12.00 0.27
N ALA A 39 1.49 11.93 1.31
CA ALA A 39 1.90 11.44 2.62
C ALA A 39 2.28 9.94 2.58
N GLY A 40 1.52 9.15 1.83
CA GLY A 40 1.81 7.73 1.59
C GLY A 40 3.17 7.51 0.93
N GLU A 41 3.45 8.26 -0.14
CA GLU A 41 4.74 8.18 -0.84
C GLU A 41 5.91 8.57 0.07
N ARG A 42 5.77 9.65 0.85
CA ARG A 42 6.82 10.03 1.82
C ARG A 42 7.03 8.96 2.89
N ALA A 43 5.96 8.34 3.39
CA ALA A 43 6.04 7.34 4.44
C ALA A 43 6.74 6.07 3.96
N ILE A 44 6.40 5.55 2.77
CA ILE A 44 7.04 4.33 2.26
C ILE A 44 8.51 4.55 1.92
N ILE A 45 8.88 5.72 1.38
CA ILE A 45 10.27 6.07 1.13
C ILE A 45 11.05 6.16 2.44
N ALA A 46 10.47 6.81 3.46
CA ALA A 46 11.10 6.92 4.78
C ALA A 46 11.25 5.57 5.51
N ALA A 47 10.39 4.59 5.23
CA ALA A 47 10.46 3.26 5.82
C ALA A 47 11.66 2.44 5.32
N PHE A 48 12.23 2.80 4.16
CA PHE A 48 13.35 2.10 3.53
C PHE A 48 14.46 3.08 3.12
N PRO A 49 15.15 3.72 4.09
CA PRO A 49 16.11 4.79 3.82
C PRO A 49 17.34 4.34 3.01
N ASP A 50 17.67 3.04 3.08
CA ASP A 50 18.82 2.46 2.37
C ASP A 50 18.44 1.88 0.99
N TRP A 51 17.15 1.89 0.62
CA TRP A 51 16.70 1.35 -0.67
C TRP A 51 16.79 2.43 -1.74
N ALA A 52 17.10 2.01 -2.97
CA ALA A 52 17.10 2.90 -4.12
C ALA A 52 15.64 3.23 -4.48
N VAL A 53 15.36 4.51 -4.72
CA VAL A 53 14.07 4.96 -5.23
C VAL A 53 14.17 5.04 -6.75
N GLU A 54 13.72 3.99 -7.43
CA GLU A 54 13.84 3.83 -8.89
C GLU A 54 12.82 4.69 -9.64
N LEU A 55 11.62 4.81 -9.08
CA LEU A 55 10.53 5.62 -9.64
C LEU A 55 9.75 6.28 -8.51
N THR A 56 9.31 7.51 -8.72
CA THR A 56 8.35 8.18 -7.85
C THR A 56 7.18 8.69 -8.66
N ARG A 57 6.03 8.82 -7.99
CA ARG A 57 4.87 9.53 -8.51
C ARG A 57 5.21 10.99 -8.78
N ALA A 58 5.98 11.60 -7.88
CA ALA A 58 6.46 12.99 -8.03
C ALA A 58 7.32 13.22 -9.29
N ALA A 59 8.01 12.19 -9.81
CA ALA A 59 8.80 12.25 -11.04
C ALA A 59 7.98 11.98 -12.32
N GLY A 60 6.64 11.91 -12.22
CA GLY A 60 5.74 11.67 -13.34
C GLY A 60 5.34 10.20 -13.53
N GLY A 61 5.67 9.31 -12.59
CA GLY A 61 5.13 7.96 -12.52
C GLY A 61 3.71 7.94 -11.94
N GLU A 62 2.96 6.87 -12.16
CA GLU A 62 1.71 6.57 -11.42
C GLU A 62 1.99 5.77 -10.14
N GLN A 63 3.25 5.34 -9.96
CA GLN A 63 3.71 4.42 -8.93
C GLN A 63 5.01 4.91 -8.27
N THR A 64 5.26 4.45 -7.06
CA THR A 64 6.58 4.53 -6.41
C THR A 64 7.21 3.15 -6.41
N ALA A 65 8.45 3.02 -6.88
CA ALA A 65 9.19 1.76 -6.87
C ALA A 65 10.47 1.92 -6.06
N LEU A 66 10.68 1.00 -5.10
CA LEU A 66 11.89 0.93 -4.29
C LEU A 66 12.55 -0.44 -4.47
N GLU A 67 13.88 -0.44 -4.59
CA GLU A 67 14.69 -1.65 -4.73
C GLU A 67 15.74 -1.72 -3.61
N ALA A 68 15.87 -2.90 -3.00
CA ALA A 68 16.86 -3.13 -1.97
C ALA A 68 18.29 -3.13 -2.55
N PRO A 69 19.32 -2.80 -1.74
CA PRO A 69 20.71 -2.81 -2.19
C PRO A 69 21.20 -4.15 -2.78
N ASP A 70 20.56 -5.26 -2.41
CA ASP A 70 20.87 -6.60 -2.91
C ASP A 70 20.21 -6.95 -4.25
N GLN A 71 19.36 -6.07 -4.80
CA GLN A 71 18.61 -6.25 -6.06
C GLN A 71 17.76 -7.53 -6.11
N HIS A 72 17.43 -8.10 -4.94
CA HIS A 72 16.59 -9.29 -4.84
C HIS A 72 15.22 -8.98 -4.22
N ARG A 73 15.06 -7.78 -3.65
CA ARG A 73 13.84 -7.34 -2.99
C ARG A 73 13.41 -6.00 -3.54
N ALA A 74 12.12 -5.84 -3.77
CA ALA A 74 11.55 -4.60 -4.25
C ALA A 74 10.13 -4.44 -3.74
N VAL A 75 9.67 -3.20 -3.62
CA VAL A 75 8.28 -2.86 -3.38
C VAL A 75 7.83 -1.86 -4.45
N MET A 76 6.68 -2.12 -5.05
CA MET A 76 6.01 -1.23 -5.98
C MET A 76 4.70 -0.79 -5.34
N VAL A 77 4.47 0.51 -5.29
CA VAL A 77 3.30 1.12 -4.66
C VAL A 77 2.48 1.86 -5.71
N ASP A 78 1.24 1.42 -5.87
CA ASP A 78 0.20 2.03 -6.69
C ASP A 78 -0.67 2.95 -5.84
N TYR A 79 -0.99 4.13 -6.37
CA TYR A 79 -1.82 5.12 -5.68
C TYR A 79 -3.10 5.40 -6.46
N LEU A 80 -4.22 5.08 -5.84
CA LEU A 80 -5.54 5.54 -6.26
C LEU A 80 -6.04 6.59 -5.26
N PRO A 81 -7.00 7.46 -5.64
CA PRO A 81 -7.55 8.44 -4.71
C PRO A 81 -8.11 7.85 -3.41
N GLN A 82 -8.64 6.62 -3.45
CA GLN A 82 -9.29 5.96 -2.30
C GLN A 82 -8.50 4.76 -1.75
N ALA A 83 -7.37 4.40 -2.34
CA ALA A 83 -6.62 3.22 -1.93
C ALA A 83 -5.14 3.31 -2.31
N VAL A 84 -4.30 2.66 -1.53
CA VAL A 84 -2.89 2.40 -1.86
C VAL A 84 -2.68 0.90 -1.92
N THR A 85 -1.97 0.43 -2.95
CA THR A 85 -1.63 -0.99 -3.10
C THR A 85 -0.13 -1.16 -3.12
N ALA A 86 0.41 -1.93 -2.19
CA ALA A 86 1.82 -2.26 -2.13
C ALA A 86 2.04 -3.71 -2.59
N SER A 87 2.80 -3.87 -3.67
CA SER A 87 3.22 -5.15 -4.23
C SER A 87 4.68 -5.42 -3.84
N CYS A 88 4.89 -6.40 -2.98
CA CYS A 88 6.18 -6.75 -2.39
C CYS A 88 6.79 -7.97 -3.10
N TYR A 89 8.03 -7.86 -3.57
CA TYR A 89 8.75 -8.90 -4.31
C TYR A 89 9.99 -9.33 -3.54
N GLY A 90 10.15 -10.64 -3.32
CA GLY A 90 11.35 -11.21 -2.66
C GLY A 90 11.48 -10.87 -1.16
N MET A 91 10.60 -10.01 -0.63
CA MET A 91 10.58 -9.55 0.76
C MET A 91 10.12 -10.64 1.73
N GLY A 92 10.59 -10.55 2.98
CA GLY A 92 10.15 -11.39 4.10
C GLY A 92 9.30 -10.64 5.12
N PRO A 93 8.89 -11.31 6.22
CA PRO A 93 7.99 -10.74 7.23
C PRO A 93 8.44 -9.41 7.83
N ASP A 94 9.74 -9.23 8.09
CA ASP A 94 10.24 -7.98 8.66
C ASP A 94 10.10 -6.80 7.68
N ASP A 95 10.34 -7.06 6.39
CA ASP A 95 10.16 -6.07 5.34
C ASP A 95 8.67 -5.77 5.14
N TRP A 96 7.80 -6.79 5.14
CA TRP A 96 6.35 -6.61 5.05
C TRP A 96 5.80 -5.78 6.21
N ASN A 97 6.24 -6.04 7.44
CA ASN A 97 5.82 -5.29 8.61
C ASN A 97 6.20 -3.80 8.49
N ARG A 98 7.36 -3.49 7.89
CA ARG A 98 7.74 -2.09 7.61
C ARG A 98 6.82 -1.43 6.59
N VAL A 99 6.49 -2.12 5.49
CA VAL A 99 5.51 -1.64 4.49
C VAL A 99 4.15 -1.38 5.15
N ILE A 100 3.66 -2.34 5.92
CA ILE A 100 2.37 -2.24 6.61
C ILE A 100 2.37 -1.06 7.57
N SER A 101 3.40 -0.94 8.42
CA SER A 101 3.51 0.14 9.41
C SER A 101 3.54 1.52 8.73
N ALA A 102 4.22 1.66 7.59
CA ALA A 102 4.31 2.93 6.86
C ALA A 102 2.93 3.53 6.51
N PHE A 103 1.93 2.69 6.23
CA PHE A 103 0.58 3.14 5.89
C PHE A 103 -0.37 3.10 7.09
N VAL A 104 -0.25 2.10 7.97
CA VAL A 104 -1.05 2.01 9.20
C VAL A 104 -0.79 3.21 10.12
N ASP A 105 0.45 3.69 10.22
CA ASP A 105 0.80 4.87 11.03
C ASP A 105 0.16 6.18 10.48
N LEU A 106 -0.27 6.19 9.21
CA LEU A 106 -1.08 7.26 8.61
C LEU A 106 -2.58 7.10 8.91
N GLY A 107 -2.95 6.08 9.69
CA GLY A 107 -4.32 5.69 9.98
C GLY A 107 -5.01 5.04 8.79
N TRP A 108 -4.28 4.31 7.94
CA TRP A 108 -4.82 3.61 6.76
C TRP A 108 -4.85 2.10 7.05
N PRO A 109 -5.99 1.55 7.48
CA PRO A 109 -6.13 0.13 7.75
C PRO A 109 -5.74 -0.77 6.58
N LEU A 110 -5.12 -1.91 6.91
CA LEU A 110 -4.71 -2.93 5.97
C LEU A 110 -5.88 -3.85 5.62
N TYR A 111 -5.91 -4.27 4.36
CA TYR A 111 -6.54 -5.49 3.90
C TYR A 111 -5.49 -6.37 3.22
N ASP A 112 -5.44 -7.64 3.63
CA ASP A 112 -4.59 -8.66 3.05
C ASP A 112 -5.45 -9.61 2.16
N PRO A 113 -5.36 -9.48 0.82
CA PRO A 113 -6.12 -10.33 -0.10
C PRO A 113 -5.72 -11.80 -0.05
N GLN A 114 -4.54 -12.14 0.47
CA GLN A 114 -4.05 -13.52 0.50
C GLN A 114 -4.77 -14.35 1.56
N ILE A 115 -5.31 -13.69 2.58
CA ILE A 115 -6.07 -14.32 3.67
C ILE A 115 -7.51 -13.79 3.79
N ASP A 116 -7.93 -12.92 2.86
CA ASP A 116 -9.27 -12.30 2.83
C ASP A 116 -9.62 -11.64 4.18
N ALA A 117 -8.68 -10.85 4.72
CA ALA A 117 -8.80 -10.26 6.05
C ALA A 117 -8.47 -8.76 6.05
N ARG A 118 -9.31 -7.99 6.74
CA ARG A 118 -9.11 -6.57 7.05
C ARG A 118 -8.72 -6.39 8.51
N PHE A 119 -7.83 -5.45 8.76
CA PHE A 119 -7.30 -5.13 10.07
C PHE A 119 -7.57 -3.65 10.36
N ASP A 120 -8.67 -3.35 11.05
CA ASP A 120 -9.09 -1.98 11.38
C ASP A 120 -8.51 -1.46 12.72
N GLU A 121 -7.95 -2.34 13.55
CA GLU A 121 -7.39 -1.99 14.87
C GLU A 121 -5.90 -2.37 14.94
N TYR A 122 -5.05 -1.41 15.30
CA TYR A 122 -3.61 -1.56 15.51
C TYR A 122 -3.15 -0.83 16.77
#